data_AF-A0A9R0V5F3-F1
#
_entry.id   AF-A0A9R0V5F3-F1
#
_cell.length_a   1.000
_cell.length_b   1.000
_cell.length_c   1.000
_cell.angle_alpha   90.00
_cell.angle_beta   90.00
_cell.angle_gamma   90.00
#
_symmetry.space_group_name_H-M   'P 1'
#
loop_
_entity.id
_entity.type
_entity.pdbx_description
1 polymer ?
#
loop_
_entity_poly.entity_id
_entity_poly.type
_entity_poly.pdbx_seq_one_letter_code
_entity_poly.pdbx_strand_id
1 'polypeptide(L)'
;MKHDPVSGDSSLLRKMPGHHHASIKNVKIDGFCSAKSMIELTCHILDNATSLENLKLDPIYVGGYEHVDRLTVHEIGDCSPHTGQRMIREAHKAVLAIEKYIVGKVPSNVKLNIKKPCSQCHYVK
;
A
#
# COMPACT_ATOMS: atom_id res chain seq x y z
N MET A 1 5.42 9.07 -15.26
CA MET A 1 5.79 9.93 -14.11
C MET A 1 7.15 9.51 -13.59
N LYS A 2 8.04 10.46 -13.31
CA LYS A 2 9.27 10.23 -12.53
C LYS A 2 8.90 10.40 -11.06
N HIS A 3 9.27 9.43 -10.22
CA HIS A 3 9.07 9.51 -8.78
C HIS A 3 10.45 9.57 -8.11
N ASP A 4 10.64 10.54 -7.23
CA ASP A 4 11.85 10.63 -6.43
C ASP A 4 11.95 9.41 -5.51
N PRO A 5 13.16 8.92 -5.21
CA PRO A 5 13.37 7.88 -4.22
C PRO A 5 12.69 8.26 -2.90
N VAL A 6 12.17 7.27 -2.17
CA VAL A 6 11.78 7.45 -0.77
C VAL A 6 13.06 7.68 0.02
N SER A 7 13.49 8.94 0.07
CA SER A 7 14.61 9.39 0.89
C SER A 7 14.34 9.02 2.35
N GLY A 8 15.40 8.76 3.10
CA GLY A 8 15.34 8.46 4.54
C GLY A 8 14.69 9.57 5.38
N ASP A 9 14.53 10.75 4.79
CA ASP A 9 14.03 11.94 5.46
C ASP A 9 12.52 12.12 5.23
N SER A 10 11.74 11.84 6.28
CA SER A 10 10.28 11.97 6.28
C SER A 10 9.79 13.40 6.01
N SER A 11 10.68 14.39 6.13
CA SER A 11 10.41 15.80 5.81
C SER A 11 10.12 16.06 4.31
N LEU A 12 10.52 15.14 3.43
CA LEU A 12 10.31 15.26 1.97
C LEU A 12 8.96 14.70 1.49
N LEU A 13 8.12 14.22 2.41
CA LEU A 13 6.77 13.74 2.11
C LEU A 13 5.82 14.94 1.99
N ARG A 14 5.11 15.01 0.86
CA ARG A 14 4.04 16.00 0.69
C ARG A 14 2.95 15.76 1.73
N LYS A 15 2.56 16.82 2.44
CA LYS A 15 1.39 16.81 3.33
C LYS A 15 0.24 17.54 2.63
N MET A 16 -0.92 16.89 2.54
CA MET A 16 -2.15 17.55 2.10
C MET A 16 -2.77 18.31 3.29
N PRO A 17 -3.43 19.47 3.05
CA PRO A 17 -4.18 20.17 4.09
C PRO A 17 -5.21 19.25 4.74
N GLY A 18 -5.24 19.23 6.07
CA GLY A 18 -6.11 18.32 6.82
C GLY A 18 -7.58 18.71 6.75
N HIS A 19 -8.45 17.72 6.52
CA HIS A 19 -9.87 17.77 6.81
C HIS A 19 -10.18 16.56 7.69
N HIS A 20 -10.83 16.77 8.83
CA HIS A 20 -11.14 15.67 9.75
C HIS A 20 -12.21 14.75 9.16
N HIS A 21 -11.89 13.47 9.01
CA HIS A 21 -12.78 12.45 8.50
C HIS A 21 -13.31 11.56 9.64
N ALA A 22 -14.31 12.06 10.36
CA ALA A 22 -14.83 11.40 11.56
C ALA A 22 -15.63 10.10 11.29
N SER A 23 -15.98 9.79 10.05
CA SER A 23 -16.82 8.62 9.71
C SER A 23 -16.06 7.51 8.97
N ILE A 24 -14.81 7.75 8.55
CA ILE A 24 -14.03 6.75 7.81
C ILE A 24 -13.52 5.70 8.80
N LYS A 25 -14.11 4.50 8.74
CA LYS A 25 -13.71 3.35 9.57
C LYS A 25 -12.83 2.34 8.84
N ASN A 26 -13.01 2.20 7.53
CA ASN A 26 -12.37 1.15 6.75
C ASN A 26 -11.75 1.76 5.50
N VAL A 27 -10.44 1.57 5.34
CA VAL A 27 -9.72 1.99 4.15
C VAL A 27 -9.00 0.79 3.56
N LYS A 28 -9.22 0.57 2.26
CA LYS A 28 -8.43 -0.35 1.44
C LYS A 28 -7.79 0.48 0.34
N ILE A 29 -6.48 0.33 0.18
CA ILE A 29 -5.74 0.91 -0.93
C ILE A 29 -5.03 -0.23 -1.64
N ASP A 30 -5.34 -0.41 -2.92
CA ASP A 30 -4.66 -1.36 -3.78
C ASP A 30 -3.99 -0.67 -4.97
N GLY A 31 -2.84 -1.19 -5.40
CA GLY A 31 -2.13 -0.72 -6.59
C GLY A 31 -1.54 0.68 -6.47
N PHE A 32 -0.24 0.78 -6.18
CA PHE A 32 0.44 2.08 -6.09
C PHE A 32 1.36 2.35 -7.29
N CYS A 33 1.36 3.60 -7.76
CA CYS A 33 2.30 4.06 -8.77
C CYS A 33 3.74 4.17 -8.25
N SER A 34 3.92 4.43 -6.95
CA SER A 34 5.22 4.52 -6.30
C SER A 34 5.12 4.21 -4.81
N ALA A 35 6.22 3.76 -4.21
CA ALA A 35 6.32 3.62 -2.76
C ALA A 35 6.08 4.97 -2.05
N LYS A 36 6.56 6.08 -2.62
CA LYS A 36 6.41 7.43 -2.05
C LYS A 36 4.94 7.84 -1.91
N SER A 37 4.18 7.75 -3.00
CA SER A 37 2.76 8.15 -3.00
C SER A 37 1.93 7.33 -2.02
N MET A 38 2.27 6.05 -1.85
CA MET A 38 1.62 5.18 -0.88
C MET A 38 1.87 5.65 0.56
N ILE A 39 3.11 6.00 0.90
CA ILE A 39 3.44 6.50 2.24
C ILE A 39 2.77 7.84 2.52
N GLU A 40 2.80 8.77 1.56
CA GLU A 40 2.17 10.08 1.69
C GLU A 40 0.66 9.96 1.96
N LEU A 41 -0.05 9.18 1.13
CA LEU A 41 -1.48 8.96 1.29
C LEU A 41 -1.81 8.25 2.60
N THR A 42 -1.05 7.22 2.96
CA THR A 42 -1.29 6.46 4.18
C THR A 42 -1.07 7.31 5.43
N CYS A 43 -0.02 8.12 5.48
CA CYS A 43 0.20 9.07 6.59
C CYS A 43 -0.98 10.05 6.69
N HIS A 44 -1.42 10.60 5.56
CA HIS A 44 -2.55 11.53 5.56
C HIS A 44 -3.83 10.89 6.10
N ILE A 45 -4.12 9.63 5.74
CA ILE A 45 -5.26 8.89 6.29
C ILE A 45 -5.14 8.72 7.80
N LEU A 46 -3.97 8.28 8.29
CA LEU A 46 -3.74 8.10 9.73
C LEU A 46 -3.89 9.42 10.50
N ASP A 47 -3.43 10.53 9.92
CA ASP A 47 -3.51 11.85 10.56
C ASP A 47 -4.94 12.43 10.58
N ASN A 48 -5.82 12.03 9.64
CA ASN A 48 -7.12 12.69 9.41
C ASN A 48 -8.35 11.82 9.67
N ALA A 49 -8.25 10.50 9.59
CA ALA A 49 -9.36 9.58 9.84
C ALA A 49 -9.39 9.14 11.31
N THR A 50 -10.01 9.96 12.17
CA THR A 50 -10.01 9.75 13.62
C THR A 50 -10.78 8.51 14.08
N SER A 51 -11.73 8.03 13.28
CA SER A 51 -12.53 6.83 13.56
C SER A 51 -12.06 5.59 12.80
N LEU A 52 -10.84 5.60 12.29
CA LEU A 52 -10.30 4.47 11.52
C LEU A 52 -10.22 3.23 12.42
N GLU A 53 -10.68 2.10 11.89
CA GLU A 53 -10.68 0.78 12.55
C GLU A 53 -9.90 -0.24 11.72
N ASN A 54 -9.94 -0.16 10.38
CA ASN A 54 -9.24 -1.08 9.50
C ASN A 54 -8.50 -0.35 8.38
N LEU A 55 -7.23 -0.69 8.20
CA LEU A 55 -6.39 -0.21 7.10
C LEU A 55 -5.77 -1.39 6.35
N LYS A 56 -6.14 -1.55 5.08
CA LYS A 56 -5.59 -2.59 4.20
C LYS A 56 -4.75 -1.93 3.11
N LEU A 57 -3.48 -2.32 3.04
CA LEU A 57 -2.52 -1.84 2.05
C LEU A 57 -2.10 -3.01 1.17
N ASP A 58 -2.44 -2.93 -0.11
CA ASP A 58 -2.07 -3.94 -1.09
C ASP A 58 -1.26 -3.32 -2.24
N PRO A 59 0.04 -3.62 -2.36
CA PRO A 59 0.88 -2.96 -3.33
C PRO A 59 0.65 -3.40 -4.79
N ILE A 60 -0.11 -4.49 -5.02
CA ILE A 60 -0.46 -4.94 -6.38
C ILE A 60 -1.96 -4.80 -6.60
N TYR A 61 -2.33 -4.22 -7.73
CA TYR A 61 -3.71 -4.10 -8.18
C TYR A 61 -4.20 -5.42 -8.77
N VAL A 62 -5.38 -5.88 -8.35
CA VAL A 62 -5.95 -7.19 -8.78
C VAL A 62 -7.28 -7.03 -9.53
N GLY A 63 -7.59 -5.83 -10.05
CA GLY A 63 -8.65 -5.66 -11.07
C GLY A 63 -10.08 -6.06 -10.67
N GLY A 64 -10.41 -6.08 -9.36
CA GLY A 64 -11.76 -6.42 -8.90
C GLY A 64 -12.03 -7.90 -8.65
N TYR A 65 -11.04 -8.80 -8.83
CA TYR A 65 -11.13 -10.17 -8.32
C TYR A 65 -10.98 -10.13 -6.79
N GLU A 66 -12.09 -10.03 -6.06
CA GLU A 66 -12.06 -9.79 -4.61
C GLU A 66 -11.49 -10.95 -3.78
N HIS A 67 -11.41 -12.16 -4.30
CA HIS A 67 -11.16 -13.30 -3.44
C HIS A 67 -10.29 -14.36 -4.09
N VAL A 68 -8.98 -14.22 -3.90
CA VAL A 68 -8.13 -15.34 -3.49
C VAL A 68 -6.87 -14.74 -2.84
N ASP A 69 -6.34 -15.40 -1.81
CA ASP A 69 -4.95 -15.16 -1.42
C ASP A 69 -4.10 -15.27 -2.70
N ARG A 70 -3.10 -14.41 -2.89
CA ARG A 70 -2.20 -14.56 -4.05
C ARG A 70 -1.58 -15.96 -4.10
N LEU A 71 -1.44 -16.61 -2.95
CA LEU A 71 -1.01 -17.99 -2.87
C LEU A 71 -1.99 -18.95 -3.59
N THR A 72 -3.29 -18.75 -3.39
CA THR A 72 -4.36 -19.60 -3.97
C THR A 72 -4.66 -19.30 -5.44
N VAL A 73 -4.28 -18.14 -5.98
CA VAL A 73 -4.51 -17.82 -7.42
C VAL A 73 -3.68 -18.74 -8.35
N HIS A 74 -2.56 -19.29 -7.89
CA HIS A 74 -1.70 -20.14 -8.73
C HIS A 74 -2.37 -21.43 -9.21
N GLU A 75 -3.46 -21.86 -8.59
CA GLU A 75 -4.24 -23.01 -9.06
C GLU A 75 -5.04 -22.69 -10.34
N ILE A 76 -5.27 -21.40 -10.62
CA ILE A 76 -6.12 -20.91 -11.72
C ILE A 76 -5.28 -20.14 -12.76
N GLY A 77 -4.12 -19.60 -12.39
CA GLY A 77 -3.21 -18.90 -13.31
C GLY A 77 -2.37 -17.83 -12.62
N ASP A 78 -2.15 -16.71 -13.32
CA ASP A 78 -1.36 -15.58 -12.81
C ASP A 78 -2.17 -14.74 -11.79
N CYS A 79 -1.53 -14.38 -10.67
CA CYS A 79 -2.06 -13.46 -9.66
C CYS A 79 -2.42 -12.08 -10.22
N SER A 80 -1.74 -11.62 -11.27
CA SER A 80 -2.14 -10.45 -12.05
C SER A 80 -1.48 -10.46 -13.44
N PRO A 81 -2.20 -10.77 -14.52
CA PRO A 81 -1.58 -11.03 -15.82
C PRO A 81 -0.88 -9.82 -16.48
N HIS A 82 -1.00 -8.60 -15.93
CA HIS A 82 -0.54 -7.37 -16.58
C HIS A 82 0.24 -6.38 -15.69
N THR A 83 0.75 -6.78 -14.53
CA THR A 83 1.55 -5.87 -13.70
C THR A 83 2.97 -5.72 -14.26
N GLY A 84 3.28 -4.56 -14.85
CA GLY A 84 4.60 -4.29 -15.42
C GLY A 84 5.73 -4.29 -14.38
N GLN A 85 6.95 -4.68 -14.79
CA GLN A 85 8.13 -4.79 -13.91
C GLN A 85 8.44 -3.53 -13.09
N ARG A 86 8.18 -2.34 -13.63
CA ARG A 86 8.31 -1.08 -12.87
C ARG A 86 7.39 -1.07 -11.65
N MET A 87 6.13 -1.46 -11.83
CA MET A 87 5.14 -1.50 -10.76
C MET A 87 5.46 -2.60 -9.75
N ILE A 88 5.98 -3.75 -10.21
CA ILE A 88 6.48 -4.80 -9.31
C ILE A 88 7.62 -4.26 -8.42
N ARG A 89 8.62 -3.58 -8.99
CA ARG A 89 9.71 -2.97 -8.19
C ARG A 89 9.18 -1.96 -7.17
N GLU A 90 8.25 -1.10 -7.57
CA GLU A 90 7.62 -0.14 -6.66
C GLU A 90 6.78 -0.83 -5.58
N ALA A 91 6.12 -1.94 -5.89
CA ALA A 91 5.37 -2.73 -4.93
C ALA A 91 6.28 -3.34 -3.85
N HIS A 92 7.45 -3.85 -4.22
CA HIS A 92 8.45 -4.34 -3.27
C HIS A 92 9.00 -3.21 -2.40
N LYS A 93 9.36 -2.06 -3.00
CA LYS A 93 9.76 -0.87 -2.24
C LYS A 93 8.67 -0.38 -1.29
N ALA A 94 7.41 -0.48 -1.71
CA ALA A 94 6.26 -0.07 -0.93
C ALA A 94 6.15 -0.92 0.35
N VAL A 95 6.29 -2.25 0.28
CA VAL A 95 6.28 -3.10 1.48
C VAL A 95 7.35 -2.69 2.48
N LEU A 96 8.59 -2.51 2.01
CA LEU A 96 9.71 -2.08 2.87
C LEU A 96 9.46 -0.70 3.49
N ALA A 97 8.88 0.23 2.72
CA ALA A 97 8.55 1.55 3.20
C ALA A 97 7.42 1.53 4.23
N ILE A 98 6.41 0.65 4.08
CA ILE A 98 5.32 0.49 5.07
C ILE A 98 5.90 0.01 6.39
N GLU A 99 6.70 -1.06 6.34
CA GLU A 99 7.36 -1.62 7.52
C GLU A 99 8.19 -0.55 8.24
N LYS A 100 8.90 0.29 7.49
CA LYS A 100 9.75 1.35 8.05
C LYS A 100 9.01 2.57 8.58
N TYR A 101 8.00 3.08 7.87
CA TYR A 101 7.44 4.41 8.12
C TYR A 101 5.98 4.43 8.58
N ILE A 102 5.23 3.35 8.35
CA ILE A 102 3.79 3.30 8.64
C ILE A 102 3.51 2.48 9.88
N VAL A 103 4.11 1.30 10.04
CA VAL A 103 3.80 0.38 11.16
C VAL A 103 3.88 1.09 12.52
N GLY A 104 4.93 1.88 12.77
CA GLY A 104 5.08 2.64 14.02
C GLY A 104 4.14 3.85 14.18
N LYS A 105 3.41 4.25 13.14
CA LYS A 105 2.43 5.35 13.17
C LYS A 105 0.99 4.88 13.30
N VAL A 106 0.72 3.59 13.10
CA VAL A 106 -0.64 3.07 13.17
C VAL A 106 -1.12 3.04 14.63
N PRO A 107 -2.24 3.70 14.96
CA PRO A 107 -2.84 3.62 16.28
C PRO A 107 -3.19 2.18 16.67
N SER A 108 -3.09 1.83 17.96
CA SER A 108 -3.30 0.45 18.42
C SER A 108 -4.73 -0.08 18.21
N ASN A 109 -5.71 0.80 18.04
CA ASN A 109 -7.10 0.46 17.73
C ASN A 109 -7.36 0.21 16.23
N VAL A 110 -6.37 0.43 15.37
CA VAL A 110 -6.48 0.23 13.92
C VAL A 110 -5.86 -1.12 13.54
N LYS A 111 -6.66 -1.99 12.92
CA LYS A 111 -6.19 -3.24 12.33
C LYS A 111 -5.48 -2.96 11.00
N LEU A 112 -4.16 -3.05 10.99
CA LEU A 112 -3.34 -2.97 9.79
C LEU A 112 -3.22 -4.35 9.11
N ASN A 113 -3.52 -4.42 7.82
CA ASN A 113 -3.26 -5.59 6.97
C ASN A 113 -2.42 -5.17 5.76
N ILE A 114 -1.26 -5.80 5.60
CA ILE A 114 -0.33 -5.53 4.49
C ILE A 114 -0.25 -6.79 3.65
N LYS A 115 -0.55 -6.67 2.36
CA LYS A 115 -0.33 -7.76 1.40
C LYS A 115 1.06 -7.64 0.81
N LYS A 116 1.74 -8.78 0.63
CA LYS A 116 3.02 -8.86 -0.06
C LYS A 116 2.81 -9.16 -1.54
N PRO A 117 3.70 -8.71 -2.43
CA PRO A 117 3.74 -9.21 -3.80
C PRO A 117 3.91 -10.73 -3.79
N CYS A 118 3.18 -11.42 -4.66
CA CYS A 118 3.41 -12.84 -4.96
C CYS A 118 4.88 -13.11 -5.34
N SER A 119 5.51 -14.10 -4.72
CA SER A 119 6.90 -14.49 -5.02
C SER A 119 7.08 -15.15 -6.39
N GLN A 120 6.03 -15.78 -6.93
CA GLN A 120 6.08 -16.48 -8.23
C GLN A 120 5.67 -15.57 -9.40
N CYS A 121 4.62 -14.76 -9.24
CA CYS A 121 4.14 -13.84 -10.27
C CYS A 121 4.83 -12.47 -10.26
N HIS A 122 5.20 -11.96 -9.08
CA HIS A 122 5.70 -10.60 -8.90
C HIS A 122 7.14 -10.59 -8.40
N TYR A 123 7.99 -11.45 -8.98
CA TYR A 123 9.42 -11.37 -8.74
C TYR A 123 10.05 -10.21 -9.52
N VAL A 124 11.05 -9.58 -8.91
CA VAL A 124 11.86 -8.55 -9.54
C VAL A 124 12.89 -9.25 -10.42
N LYS A 125 12.85 -8.97 -11.73
CA LYS A 125 13.88 -9.42 -12.68
C LYS A 125 15.18 -8.64 -12.53
#